data_AF-A0A9P1CPX0-F1
#
_entry.id   AF-A0A9P1CPX0-F1
#
_cell.length_a   1.000
_cell.length_b   1.000
_cell.length_c   1.000
_cell.angle_alpha   90.00
_cell.angle_beta   90.00
_cell.angle_gamma   90.00
#
_symmetry.space_group_name_H-M   'P 1'
#
loop_
_entity.id
_entity.type
_entity.pdbx_description
1 polymer ?
#
loop_
_entity_poly.entity_id
_entity_poly.type
_entity_poly.pdbx_seq_one_letter_code
_entity_poly.pdbx_strand_id
1 'polypeptide(L)'
;MDVSRAVAATYDCLDSWVVHSLTELQTGQFMSVDPYNNPFPRAASGAICGGFRAVLFGLKGDQKYIQRALKLTTSWVSDKCCMYCDAALSGPNLYSFFGENAPHRSTLKSTTDFIIHGCRPNPWIRIPGFDISIVMTDWLHLVDLAITPEMAGSALAELTKTDDVWRGESQEERLRLAGLAREALEMEILVYKIRPKYHQLDHLVIDQSMYCNPMATSTYDDEDFVGKTKKMAQMCQPLYLGYQCLERYAAYVCCRWLRQLTE
;
A
#
# COMPACT_ATOMS: atom_id res chain seq x y z
N MET A 1 -12.19 -6.23 8.64
CA MET A 1 -13.47 -6.51 7.96
C MET A 1 -13.67 -8.02 7.87
N ASP A 2 -14.89 -8.49 8.15
CA ASP A 2 -15.27 -9.90 7.95
C ASP A 2 -15.38 -10.19 6.46
N VAL A 3 -14.48 -11.02 5.95
CA VAL A 3 -14.44 -11.42 4.52
C VAL A 3 -15.02 -12.82 4.30
N SER A 4 -15.56 -13.47 5.33
CA SER A 4 -16.12 -14.84 5.23
C SER A 4 -17.31 -14.93 4.27
N ARG A 5 -18.00 -13.80 4.05
CA ARG A 5 -19.12 -13.68 3.10
C ARG A 5 -18.75 -12.94 1.81
N ALA A 6 -17.50 -12.48 1.67
CA ALA A 6 -17.05 -11.81 0.47
C ALA A 6 -16.71 -12.87 -0.58
N VAL A 7 -17.35 -12.77 -1.75
CA VAL A 7 -16.97 -13.52 -2.94
C VAL A 7 -15.99 -12.69 -3.76
N ALA A 8 -15.30 -13.31 -4.73
CA ALA A 8 -14.33 -12.60 -5.57
C ALA A 8 -14.92 -11.33 -6.21
N ALA A 9 -16.20 -11.37 -6.60
CA ALA A 9 -16.91 -10.24 -7.21
C ALA A 9 -17.36 -9.16 -6.20
N THR A 10 -17.30 -9.40 -4.88
CA THR A 10 -17.78 -8.42 -3.88
C THR A 10 -17.03 -7.11 -3.98
N TYR A 11 -15.69 -7.16 -4.07
CA TYR A 11 -14.87 -5.94 -4.15
C TYR A 11 -15.06 -5.22 -5.49
N ASP A 12 -15.06 -5.96 -6.61
CA ASP A 12 -15.32 -5.38 -7.93
C ASP A 12 -16.68 -4.68 -7.99
N CYS A 13 -17.70 -5.23 -7.32
CA CYS A 13 -19.02 -4.62 -7.24
C CYS A 13 -19.00 -3.32 -6.44
N LEU A 14 -18.38 -3.33 -5.26
CA LEU A 14 -18.26 -2.13 -4.42
C LEU A 14 -17.47 -1.03 -5.13
N ASP A 15 -16.31 -1.38 -5.68
CA ASP A 15 -15.45 -0.45 -6.41
C ASP A 15 -16.17 0.12 -7.64
N SER A 16 -16.98 -0.69 -8.35
CA SER A 16 -17.79 -0.21 -9.49
C SER A 16 -18.80 0.85 -9.07
N TRP A 17 -19.46 0.68 -7.93
CA TRP A 17 -20.41 1.66 -7.41
C TRP A 17 -19.72 2.95 -6.92
N VAL A 18 -18.53 2.83 -6.32
CA VAL A 18 -17.72 4.00 -5.93
C VAL A 18 -17.27 4.77 -7.17
N VAL A 19 -16.70 4.09 -8.16
CA VAL A 19 -16.27 4.68 -9.44
C VAL A 19 -17.43 5.36 -10.16
N HIS A 20 -18.58 4.70 -10.21
CA HIS A 20 -19.79 5.28 -10.79
C HIS A 20 -20.16 6.59 -10.07
N SER A 21 -20.23 6.58 -8.73
CA SER A 21 -20.54 7.77 -7.94
C SER A 21 -19.53 8.90 -8.16
N LEU A 22 -18.23 8.59 -8.21
CA LEU A 22 -17.18 9.57 -8.54
C LEU A 22 -17.37 10.13 -9.95
N THR A 23 -17.76 9.29 -10.90
CA THR A 23 -18.02 9.72 -12.28
C THR A 23 -19.23 10.66 -12.34
N GLU A 24 -20.29 10.40 -11.57
CA GLU A 24 -21.43 11.31 -11.44
C GLU A 24 -21.01 12.67 -10.89
N LEU A 25 -20.21 12.69 -9.82
CA LEU A 25 -19.68 13.92 -9.25
C LEU A 25 -18.79 14.68 -10.25
N GLN A 26 -17.94 13.98 -11.01
CA GLN A 26 -17.06 14.59 -12.02
C GLN A 26 -17.85 15.17 -13.20
N THR A 27 -18.87 14.43 -13.67
CA THR A 27 -19.76 14.88 -14.76
C THR A 27 -20.81 15.88 -14.27
N GLY A 28 -20.96 16.03 -12.94
CA GLY A 28 -21.96 16.89 -12.31
C GLY A 28 -23.39 16.47 -12.63
N GLN A 29 -23.64 15.19 -12.93
CA GLN A 29 -24.96 14.69 -13.32
C GLN A 29 -25.22 13.31 -12.74
N PHE A 30 -26.45 13.09 -12.29
CA PHE A 30 -26.92 11.74 -12.01
C PHE A 30 -27.13 10.99 -13.33
N MET A 31 -26.49 9.84 -13.48
CA MET A 31 -26.67 8.97 -14.64
C MET A 31 -28.07 8.33 -14.63
N SER A 32 -28.52 7.77 -15.74
CA SER A 32 -29.78 7.02 -15.81
C SER A 32 -29.61 5.51 -15.65
N VAL A 33 -28.37 5.04 -15.65
CA VAL A 33 -28.00 3.63 -15.57
C VAL A 33 -27.09 3.37 -14.38
N ASP A 34 -27.00 2.10 -13.97
CA ASP A 34 -26.09 1.61 -12.94
C ASP A 34 -24.70 1.29 -13.55
N PRO A 35 -23.70 0.88 -12.74
CA PRO A 35 -22.36 0.52 -13.26
C PRO A 35 -22.34 -0.62 -14.28
N TYR A 36 -23.42 -1.39 -14.36
CA TYR A 36 -23.62 -2.55 -15.24
C TYR A 36 -24.55 -2.24 -16.42
N ASN A 37 -24.87 -0.97 -16.63
CA ASN A 37 -25.72 -0.47 -17.72
C ASN A 37 -27.20 -0.88 -17.61
N ASN A 38 -27.68 -1.25 -16.42
CA ASN A 38 -29.11 -1.45 -16.18
C ASN A 38 -29.80 -0.13 -15.87
N PRO A 39 -31.10 0.04 -16.18
CA PRO A 39 -31.86 1.20 -15.73
C PRO A 39 -31.76 1.39 -14.21
N PHE A 40 -31.39 2.59 -13.77
CA PHE A 40 -31.21 2.88 -12.35
C PHE A 40 -32.27 3.89 -11.88
N PRO A 41 -33.39 3.43 -11.28
CA PRO A 41 -34.44 4.31 -10.78
C PRO A 41 -33.94 5.06 -9.54
N ARG A 42 -34.06 6.39 -9.55
CA ARG A 42 -33.57 7.26 -8.47
C ARG A 42 -34.59 8.30 -8.07
N ALA A 43 -34.53 8.71 -6.80
CA ALA A 43 -35.32 9.84 -6.30
C ALA A 43 -34.77 11.20 -6.78
N ALA A 44 -33.48 11.29 -7.08
CA ALA A 44 -32.81 12.50 -7.55
C ALA A 44 -32.33 12.33 -9.00
N SER A 45 -32.47 13.39 -9.80
CA SER A 45 -32.05 13.45 -11.19
C SER A 45 -31.55 14.85 -11.57
N GLY A 46 -30.90 14.97 -12.72
CA GLY A 46 -30.40 16.25 -13.22
C GLY A 46 -29.01 16.63 -12.70
N ALA A 47 -28.74 17.93 -12.62
CA ALA A 47 -27.43 18.46 -12.25
C ALA A 47 -27.15 18.28 -10.75
N ILE A 48 -25.99 17.74 -10.44
CA ILE A 48 -25.48 17.63 -9.08
C ILE A 48 -24.95 19.00 -8.66
N CYS A 49 -25.20 19.38 -7.40
CA CYS A 49 -24.69 20.61 -6.79
C CYS A 49 -24.93 21.88 -7.65
N GLY A 50 -26.09 22.00 -8.31
CA GLY A 50 -26.40 23.19 -9.12
C GLY A 50 -25.48 23.39 -10.34
N GLY A 51 -24.82 22.33 -10.82
CA GLY A 51 -23.92 22.37 -11.97
C GLY A 51 -22.46 22.68 -11.63
N PHE A 52 -22.14 22.97 -10.37
CA PHE A 52 -20.76 23.08 -9.91
C PHE A 52 -20.09 21.70 -9.87
N ARG A 53 -18.84 21.64 -10.35
CA ARG A 53 -18.04 20.41 -10.42
C ARG A 53 -16.69 20.65 -9.75
N ALA A 54 -16.38 19.87 -8.71
CA ALA A 54 -15.06 19.81 -8.13
C ALA A 54 -14.88 18.42 -7.52
N VAL A 55 -14.11 17.57 -8.19
CA VAL A 55 -13.76 16.25 -7.68
C VAL A 55 -12.25 16.08 -7.82
N LEU A 56 -11.57 16.09 -6.70
CA LEU A 56 -10.21 15.60 -6.60
C LEU A 56 -10.28 14.19 -6.00
N PHE A 57 -9.73 13.22 -6.72
CA PHE A 57 -9.68 11.83 -6.29
C PHE A 57 -8.23 11.36 -6.30
N GLY A 58 -7.82 10.68 -5.23
CA GLY A 58 -6.56 9.97 -5.14
C GLY A 58 -6.81 8.59 -4.53
N LEU A 59 -6.19 7.57 -5.10
CA LEU A 59 -6.27 6.21 -4.58
C LEU A 59 -5.01 5.93 -3.75
N LYS A 60 -5.19 5.73 -2.45
CA LYS A 60 -4.08 5.55 -1.52
C LYS A 60 -4.35 4.37 -0.59
N GLY A 61 -3.30 3.65 -0.24
CA GLY A 61 -3.30 2.69 0.86
C GLY A 61 -2.01 1.89 0.85
N ASP A 62 -1.95 0.87 1.70
CA ASP A 62 -0.83 -0.06 1.69
C ASP A 62 -0.69 -0.75 0.32
N GLN A 63 0.50 -1.26 0.01
CA GLN A 63 0.77 -1.87 -1.29
C GLN A 63 -0.14 -3.08 -1.59
N LYS A 64 -0.62 -3.79 -0.57
CA LYS A 64 -1.51 -4.96 -0.72
C LYS A 64 -2.93 -4.53 -1.09
N TYR A 65 -3.41 -3.41 -0.54
CA TYR A 65 -4.66 -2.78 -0.93
C TYR A 65 -4.58 -2.34 -2.40
N ILE A 66 -3.55 -1.58 -2.77
CA ILE A 66 -3.38 -1.09 -4.13
C ILE A 66 -3.29 -2.25 -5.14
N GLN A 67 -2.52 -3.30 -4.81
CA GLN A 67 -2.43 -4.51 -5.64
C GLN A 67 -3.79 -5.16 -5.88
N ARG A 68 -4.68 -5.17 -4.87
CA ARG A 68 -6.02 -5.77 -4.98
C ARG A 68 -6.99 -4.87 -5.73
N ALA A 69 -7.06 -3.60 -5.35
CA ALA A 69 -7.98 -2.62 -5.95
C ALA A 69 -7.69 -2.45 -7.45
N LEU A 70 -6.42 -2.28 -7.81
CA LEU A 70 -6.02 -2.11 -9.21
C LEU A 70 -5.69 -3.42 -9.91
N LYS A 71 -5.73 -4.57 -9.22
CA LYS A 71 -5.36 -5.87 -9.79
C LYS A 71 -4.00 -5.82 -10.51
N LEU A 72 -3.00 -5.27 -9.82
CA LEU A 72 -1.66 -5.04 -10.37
C LEU A 72 -1.03 -6.35 -10.85
N THR A 73 -0.27 -6.27 -11.94
CA THR A 73 0.52 -7.40 -12.46
C THR A 73 1.87 -7.54 -11.73
N THR A 74 2.26 -6.53 -10.98
CA THR A 74 3.51 -6.45 -10.22
C THR A 74 3.28 -6.53 -8.71
N SER A 75 4.24 -7.13 -8.00
CA SER A 75 4.27 -7.16 -6.54
C SER A 75 5.71 -7.07 -6.02
N TRP A 76 5.91 -6.86 -4.72
CA TRP A 76 7.26 -6.80 -4.13
C TRP A 76 8.03 -8.14 -4.21
N VAL A 77 7.37 -9.25 -4.54
CA VAL A 77 8.01 -10.56 -4.80
C VAL A 77 8.12 -10.89 -6.28
N SER A 78 7.54 -10.07 -7.16
CA SER A 78 7.61 -10.25 -8.60
C SER A 78 8.97 -9.76 -9.12
N ASP A 79 9.44 -10.34 -10.23
CA ASP A 79 10.68 -9.89 -10.88
C ASP A 79 10.61 -8.40 -11.23
N LYS A 80 9.50 -7.94 -11.82
CA LYS A 80 9.13 -6.52 -11.92
C LYS A 80 8.38 -6.10 -10.66
N CYS A 81 9.02 -5.29 -9.83
CA CYS A 81 8.53 -5.01 -8.48
C CYS A 81 7.80 -3.65 -8.33
N CYS A 82 7.85 -2.80 -9.35
CA CYS A 82 7.27 -1.46 -9.32
C CYS A 82 6.07 -1.31 -10.28
N MET A 83 5.05 -0.59 -9.81
CA MET A 83 3.90 -0.25 -10.65
C MET A 83 4.14 0.99 -11.53
N TYR A 84 5.03 1.90 -11.13
CA TYR A 84 5.31 3.15 -11.85
C TYR A 84 6.40 3.03 -12.92
N CYS A 85 7.31 2.06 -12.82
CA CYS A 85 8.42 1.88 -13.75
C CYS A 85 8.80 0.40 -13.92
N ASP A 86 9.87 0.14 -14.67
CA ASP A 86 10.36 -1.21 -14.95
C ASP A 86 11.44 -1.71 -13.97
N ALA A 87 11.49 -1.14 -12.76
CA ALA A 87 12.37 -1.61 -11.70
C ALA A 87 12.18 -3.10 -11.42
N ALA A 88 13.30 -3.81 -11.28
CA ALA A 88 13.33 -5.26 -11.19
C ALA A 88 14.27 -5.78 -10.10
N LEU A 89 14.10 -7.03 -9.71
CA LEU A 89 14.94 -7.73 -8.72
C LEU A 89 16.37 -7.99 -9.21
N SER A 90 16.59 -7.95 -10.53
CA SER A 90 17.89 -8.15 -11.16
C SER A 90 18.01 -7.38 -12.48
N GLY A 91 19.22 -7.31 -13.02
CA GLY A 91 19.48 -6.68 -14.32
C GLY A 91 19.71 -5.16 -14.26
N PRO A 92 19.63 -4.47 -15.41
CA PRO A 92 20.03 -3.07 -15.53
C PRO A 92 19.11 -2.10 -14.79
N ASN A 93 17.84 -2.48 -14.61
CA ASN A 93 16.83 -1.71 -13.89
C ASN A 93 16.70 -2.15 -12.43
N LEU A 94 17.81 -2.48 -11.77
CA LEU A 94 17.79 -2.97 -10.40
C LEU A 94 17.07 -1.97 -9.47
N TYR A 95 16.14 -2.47 -8.66
CA TYR A 95 15.30 -1.64 -7.78
C TYR A 95 16.09 -0.87 -6.70
N SER A 96 17.30 -1.34 -6.36
CA SER A 96 18.15 -0.73 -5.34
C SER A 96 19.00 0.43 -5.87
N PHE A 97 18.85 0.80 -7.15
CA PHE A 97 19.43 2.04 -7.67
C PHE A 97 18.48 3.19 -7.36
N PHE A 98 18.89 4.10 -6.47
CA PHE A 98 18.03 5.20 -6.03
C PHE A 98 18.40 6.53 -6.70
N GLY A 99 17.42 7.43 -6.75
CA GLY A 99 17.60 8.83 -7.15
C GLY A 99 17.26 9.12 -8.62
N GLU A 100 17.37 10.40 -8.98
CA GLU A 100 16.90 10.92 -10.28
C GLU A 100 17.58 10.27 -11.50
N ASN A 101 18.82 9.81 -11.32
CA ASN A 101 19.64 9.21 -12.38
C ASN A 101 19.56 7.67 -12.40
N ALA A 102 18.71 7.05 -11.58
CA ALA A 102 18.59 5.59 -11.57
C ALA A 102 18.08 5.06 -12.93
N PRO A 103 18.62 3.94 -13.46
CA PRO A 103 18.28 3.45 -14.80
C PRO A 103 16.78 3.25 -15.06
N HIS A 104 16.02 2.76 -14.07
CA HIS A 104 14.58 2.56 -14.22
C HIS A 104 13.78 3.87 -14.32
N ARG A 105 14.38 5.04 -14.04
CA ARG A 105 13.74 6.36 -14.23
C ARG A 105 13.50 6.67 -15.70
N SER A 106 14.27 6.08 -16.62
CA SER A 106 13.99 6.19 -18.06
C SER A 106 12.84 5.29 -18.53
N THR A 107 12.20 4.55 -17.61
CA THR A 107 11.15 3.56 -17.90
C THR A 107 9.85 3.86 -17.14
N LEU A 108 9.62 5.13 -16.77
CA LEU A 108 8.35 5.54 -16.18
C LEU A 108 7.20 5.18 -17.12
N LYS A 109 6.21 4.48 -16.58
CA LYS A 109 5.05 4.04 -17.34
C LYS A 109 4.13 5.22 -17.58
N SER A 110 3.68 5.36 -18.82
CA SER A 110 2.54 6.22 -19.11
C SER A 110 1.26 5.63 -18.50
N THR A 111 0.22 6.45 -18.33
CA THR A 111 -1.11 5.96 -17.92
C THR A 111 -1.65 4.90 -18.89
N THR A 112 -1.40 5.05 -20.19
CA THR A 112 -1.78 4.04 -21.19
C THR A 112 -1.03 2.73 -21.00
N ASP A 113 0.28 2.78 -20.81
CA ASP A 113 1.08 1.55 -20.57
C ASP A 113 0.66 0.86 -19.27
N PHE A 114 0.34 1.64 -18.24
CA PHE A 114 -0.17 1.11 -16.98
C PHE A 114 -1.51 0.38 -17.18
N ILE A 115 -2.45 0.98 -17.91
CA ILE A 115 -3.77 0.38 -18.17
C ILE A 115 -3.64 -0.91 -18.99
N ILE A 116 -2.74 -0.95 -19.98
CA ILE A 116 -2.59 -2.11 -20.87
C ILE A 116 -1.78 -3.24 -20.20
N HIS A 117 -0.70 -2.89 -19.48
CA HIS A 117 0.30 -3.87 -19.02
C HIS A 117 0.49 -3.91 -17.49
N GLY A 118 0.19 -2.82 -16.79
CA GLY A 118 0.42 -2.67 -15.34
C GLY A 118 -0.69 -3.25 -14.46
N CYS A 119 -1.90 -3.38 -14.98
CA CYS A 119 -3.05 -3.89 -14.24
C CYS A 119 -3.96 -4.78 -15.09
N ARG A 120 -4.74 -5.65 -14.42
CA ARG A 120 -5.89 -6.31 -15.06
C ARG A 120 -7.10 -5.38 -15.06
N PRO A 121 -8.09 -5.60 -15.95
CA PRO A 121 -9.32 -4.83 -15.97
C PRO A 121 -9.97 -4.73 -14.59
N ASN A 122 -10.16 -3.50 -14.12
CA ASN A 122 -10.73 -3.16 -12.82
C ASN A 122 -11.59 -1.90 -12.93
N PRO A 123 -12.46 -1.60 -11.96
CA PRO A 123 -13.31 -0.43 -12.03
C PRO A 123 -12.56 0.90 -11.99
N TRP A 124 -11.50 1.02 -11.19
CA TRP A 124 -10.83 2.30 -10.91
C TRP A 124 -10.24 2.97 -12.14
N ILE A 125 -9.67 2.19 -13.07
CA ILE A 125 -9.11 2.70 -14.33
C ILE A 125 -10.17 3.26 -15.30
N ARG A 126 -11.46 3.12 -14.98
CA ARG A 126 -12.59 3.65 -15.78
C ARG A 126 -13.00 5.06 -15.36
N ILE A 127 -12.46 5.60 -14.26
CA ILE A 127 -12.75 6.98 -13.84
C ILE A 127 -12.29 7.93 -14.96
N PRO A 128 -13.15 8.86 -15.44
CA PRO A 128 -12.72 9.87 -16.39
C PRO A 128 -11.53 10.68 -15.87
N GLY A 129 -10.50 10.78 -16.70
CA GLY A 129 -9.24 11.44 -16.32
C GLY A 129 -8.39 10.63 -15.33
N PHE A 130 -8.62 9.32 -15.21
CA PHE A 130 -7.71 8.44 -14.48
C PHE A 130 -6.28 8.62 -15.00
N ASP A 131 -5.35 8.84 -14.09
CA ASP A 131 -3.93 8.93 -14.35
C ASP A 131 -3.17 8.17 -13.25
N ILE A 132 -2.09 7.45 -13.59
CA ILE A 132 -1.35 6.66 -12.60
C ILE A 132 -0.80 7.52 -11.45
N SER A 133 -0.56 8.82 -11.68
CA SER A 133 -0.10 9.75 -10.63
C SER A 133 -1.09 9.92 -9.48
N ILE A 134 -2.38 9.63 -9.68
CA ILE A 134 -3.40 9.69 -8.62
C ILE A 134 -3.35 8.48 -7.68
N VAL A 135 -2.66 7.41 -8.10
CA VAL A 135 -2.40 6.24 -7.28
C VAL A 135 -1.17 6.54 -6.45
N MET A 136 -1.35 6.80 -5.15
CA MET A 136 -0.28 7.24 -4.25
C MET A 136 0.13 6.11 -3.32
N THR A 137 1.43 6.02 -3.08
CA THR A 137 1.99 5.20 -1.99
C THR A 137 2.00 6.02 -0.72
N ASP A 138 1.92 5.36 0.43
CA ASP A 138 1.77 6.06 1.70
C ASP A 138 3.08 6.14 2.51
N TRP A 139 3.26 7.26 3.19
CA TRP A 139 4.45 7.53 4.01
C TRP A 139 4.60 6.56 5.18
N LEU A 140 3.50 6.25 5.88
CA LEU A 140 3.50 5.37 7.06
C LEU A 140 4.12 4.01 6.73
N HIS A 141 3.68 3.37 5.65
CA HIS A 141 4.12 2.02 5.29
C HIS A 141 5.50 2.00 4.62
N LEU A 142 5.92 3.08 3.96
CA LEU A 142 7.22 3.16 3.30
C LEU A 142 8.34 3.63 4.24
N VAL A 143 8.06 4.61 5.08
CA VAL A 143 9.05 5.21 5.98
C VAL A 143 8.95 4.56 7.36
N ASP A 144 7.86 4.77 8.07
CA ASP A 144 7.79 4.47 9.51
C ASP A 144 7.70 2.98 9.83
N LEU A 145 6.98 2.21 9.01
CA LEU A 145 6.83 0.75 9.19
C LEU A 145 7.86 -0.06 8.40
N ALA A 146 8.70 0.57 7.59
CA ALA A 146 9.60 -0.14 6.67
C ALA A 146 11.05 0.34 6.68
N ILE A 147 11.33 1.64 6.56
CA ILE A 147 12.71 2.16 6.57
C ILE A 147 13.17 2.45 8.00
N THR A 148 12.36 3.17 8.79
CA THR A 148 12.71 3.58 10.15
C THR A 148 13.15 2.42 11.04
N PRO A 149 12.47 1.25 11.09
CA PRO A 149 12.89 0.15 11.95
C PRO A 149 14.24 -0.45 11.53
N GLU A 150 14.50 -0.53 10.22
CA GLU A 150 15.72 -1.15 9.67
C GLU A 150 16.92 -0.19 9.80
N MET A 151 16.68 1.11 9.59
CA MET A 151 17.67 2.16 9.84
C MET A 151 17.98 2.32 11.33
N ALA A 152 16.98 2.24 12.22
CA ALA A 152 17.18 2.36 13.66
C ALA A 152 18.05 1.22 14.20
N GLY A 153 17.80 -0.03 13.76
CA GLY A 153 18.66 -1.17 14.09
C GLY A 153 20.10 -0.97 13.64
N SER A 154 20.28 -0.48 12.41
CA SER A 154 21.60 -0.18 11.83
C SER A 154 22.35 0.91 12.57
N ALA A 155 21.68 2.04 12.84
CA ALA A 155 22.24 3.15 13.58
C ALA A 155 22.65 2.72 14.99
N LEU A 156 21.83 1.93 15.68
CA LEU A 156 22.19 1.39 17.00
C LEU A 156 23.46 0.52 16.92
N ALA A 157 23.59 -0.31 15.88
CA ALA A 157 24.80 -1.11 15.68
C ALA A 157 26.04 -0.26 15.34
N GLU A 158 25.91 0.81 14.58
CA GLU A 158 27.02 1.75 14.35
C GLU A 158 27.41 2.50 15.61
N LEU A 159 26.44 2.94 16.41
CA LEU A 159 26.70 3.67 17.66
C LEU A 159 27.49 2.83 18.67
N THR A 160 27.37 1.50 18.67
CA THR A 160 28.22 0.62 19.51
C THR A 160 29.70 0.63 19.14
N LYS A 161 30.06 1.07 17.93
CA LYS A 161 31.45 1.22 17.49
C LYS A 161 32.08 2.52 18.00
N THR A 162 31.28 3.44 18.54
CA THR A 162 31.75 4.70 19.12
C THR A 162 31.88 4.59 20.62
N ASP A 163 32.92 5.21 21.19
CA ASP A 163 33.20 5.23 22.62
C ASP A 163 32.33 6.25 23.37
N ASP A 164 31.74 7.20 22.62
CA ASP A 164 31.09 8.39 23.17
C ASP A 164 29.64 8.14 23.60
N VAL A 165 28.95 7.20 22.95
CA VAL A 165 27.50 7.00 23.10
C VAL A 165 27.19 5.88 24.10
N TRP A 166 27.90 4.76 23.99
CA TRP A 166 27.79 3.64 24.92
C TRP A 166 29.13 3.47 25.62
N ARG A 167 29.21 3.92 26.88
CA ARG A 167 30.46 3.82 27.66
C ARG A 167 30.65 2.38 28.13
N GLY A 168 31.55 1.66 27.48
CA GLY A 168 32.02 0.32 27.84
C GLY A 168 33.47 0.13 27.42
N GLU A 169 34.22 -0.69 28.15
CA GLU A 169 35.68 -0.86 27.94
C GLU A 169 35.99 -1.71 26.69
N SER A 170 34.99 -2.46 26.20
CA SER A 170 35.09 -3.28 24.99
C SER A 170 33.86 -3.12 24.10
N GLN A 171 34.00 -3.41 22.80
CA GLN A 171 32.87 -3.42 21.86
C GLN A 171 31.78 -4.42 22.30
N GLU A 172 32.16 -5.58 22.85
CA GLU A 172 31.24 -6.59 23.37
C GLU A 172 30.37 -6.04 24.53
N GLU A 173 30.94 -5.22 25.41
CA GLU A 173 30.22 -4.57 26.51
C GLU A 173 29.23 -3.51 26.01
N ARG A 174 29.63 -2.74 24.99
CA ARG A 174 28.75 -1.76 24.32
C ARG A 174 27.62 -2.44 23.55
N LEU A 175 27.92 -3.57 22.90
CA LEU A 175 26.94 -4.43 22.25
C LEU A 175 25.98 -5.07 23.26
N ARG A 176 26.43 -5.41 24.47
CA ARG A 176 25.57 -5.92 25.55
C ARG A 176 24.62 -4.84 26.09
N LEU A 177 25.07 -3.59 26.20
CA LEU A 177 24.21 -2.44 26.53
C LEU A 177 23.19 -2.14 25.41
N ALA A 178 23.57 -2.43 24.16
CA ALA A 178 22.73 -2.29 22.97
C ALA A 178 22.23 -3.65 22.46
N GLY A 179 21.71 -4.52 23.33
CA GLY A 179 21.53 -5.98 23.09
C GLY A 179 20.98 -6.46 21.73
N LEU A 180 20.19 -5.65 21.01
CA LEU A 180 19.71 -5.95 19.64
C LEU A 180 20.78 -5.75 18.55
N ALA A 181 21.70 -4.80 18.73
CA ALA A 181 22.82 -4.55 17.83
C ALA A 181 23.83 -5.71 17.83
N ARG A 182 24.02 -6.35 19.00
CA ARG A 182 24.91 -7.50 19.17
C ARG A 182 24.50 -8.68 18.31
N GLU A 183 23.23 -9.06 18.39
CA GLU A 183 22.67 -10.21 17.69
C GLU A 183 22.73 -10.01 16.16
N ALA A 184 22.46 -8.78 15.69
CA ALA A 184 22.58 -8.44 14.27
C ALA A 184 24.03 -8.54 13.74
N LEU A 185 25.01 -8.14 14.55
CA LEU A 185 26.43 -8.15 14.19
C LEU A 185 27.02 -9.57 14.20
N GLU A 186 26.65 -10.39 15.20
CA GLU A 186 27.04 -11.79 15.32
C GLU A 186 26.52 -12.66 14.16
N MET A 187 25.41 -12.28 13.54
CA MET A 187 24.84 -12.99 12.40
C MET A 187 25.42 -12.55 11.04
N GLU A 188 26.40 -11.64 11.02
CA GLU A 188 26.98 -11.05 9.79
C GLU A 188 25.92 -10.49 8.81
N ILE A 189 24.78 -10.07 9.33
CA ILE A 189 23.70 -9.51 8.52
C ILE A 189 24.08 -8.07 8.20
N LEU A 190 24.37 -7.77 6.92
CA LEU A 190 24.42 -6.40 6.41
C LEU A 190 23.17 -5.67 6.89
N VAL A 191 23.35 -4.69 7.78
CA VAL A 191 22.25 -4.14 8.60
C VAL A 191 21.22 -3.36 7.77
N TYR A 192 21.59 -2.99 6.55
CA TYR A 192 20.70 -2.36 5.57
C TYR A 192 20.14 -3.40 4.60
N LYS A 193 19.15 -4.18 5.04
CA LYS A 193 18.41 -5.06 4.13
C LYS A 193 17.53 -4.20 3.22
N ILE A 194 18.08 -3.79 2.08
CA ILE A 194 17.31 -3.06 1.05
C ILE A 194 16.24 -4.00 0.49
N ARG A 195 14.98 -3.56 0.52
CA ARG A 195 13.82 -4.34 0.04
C ARG A 195 13.17 -3.63 -1.16
N PRO A 196 12.53 -4.36 -2.09
CA PRO A 196 11.86 -3.78 -3.26
C PRO A 196 10.86 -2.67 -2.94
N LYS A 197 10.22 -2.72 -1.76
CA LYS A 197 9.32 -1.66 -1.30
C LYS A 197 10.00 -0.29 -1.15
N TYR A 198 11.30 -0.23 -0.85
CA TYR A 198 12.01 1.04 -0.64
C TYR A 198 12.14 1.85 -1.92
N HIS A 199 12.16 1.18 -3.07
CA HIS A 199 12.14 1.85 -4.37
C HIS A 199 10.88 2.71 -4.56
N GLN A 200 9.76 2.38 -3.91
CA GLN A 200 8.56 3.23 -3.97
C GLN A 200 8.77 4.58 -3.30
N LEU A 201 9.73 4.72 -2.37
CA LEU A 201 10.05 6.01 -1.76
C LEU A 201 10.58 7.00 -2.78
N ASP A 202 11.35 6.55 -3.79
CA ASP A 202 11.83 7.43 -4.86
C ASP A 202 10.65 8.04 -5.62
N HIS A 203 9.65 7.24 -5.94
CA HIS A 203 8.43 7.75 -6.59
C HIS A 203 7.64 8.68 -5.68
N LEU A 204 7.53 8.36 -4.38
CA LEU A 204 6.85 9.23 -3.42
C LEU A 204 7.54 10.60 -3.29
N VAL A 205 8.87 10.62 -3.18
CA VAL A 205 9.65 11.82 -2.94
C VAL A 205 9.90 12.63 -4.21
N ILE A 206 10.22 11.98 -5.32
CA ILE A 206 10.59 12.69 -6.56
C ILE A 206 9.36 13.02 -7.40
N ASP A 207 8.43 12.07 -7.54
CA ASP A 207 7.33 12.20 -8.51
C ASP A 207 6.02 12.66 -7.88
N GLN A 208 5.72 12.25 -6.64
CA GLN A 208 4.43 12.56 -6.00
C GLN A 208 4.49 13.80 -5.11
N SER A 209 5.61 14.03 -4.43
CA SER A 209 5.75 15.14 -3.48
C SER A 209 5.56 16.52 -4.11
N MET A 210 5.81 16.63 -5.42
CA MET A 210 5.59 17.86 -6.19
C MET A 210 4.11 18.26 -6.26
N TYR A 211 3.19 17.30 -6.10
CA TYR A 211 1.75 17.52 -6.18
C TYR A 211 1.10 17.56 -4.79
N CYS A 212 1.64 16.81 -3.83
CA CYS A 212 1.08 16.75 -2.49
C CYS A 212 2.13 16.41 -1.44
N ASN A 213 2.03 17.02 -0.26
CA ASN A 213 2.89 16.67 0.87
C ASN A 213 2.62 15.22 1.31
N PRO A 214 3.61 14.30 1.21
CA PRO A 214 3.43 12.89 1.58
C PRO A 214 2.98 12.66 3.03
N MET A 215 3.35 13.56 3.94
CA MET A 215 2.91 13.50 5.33
C MET A 215 1.43 13.87 5.48
N ALA A 216 0.97 14.87 4.72
CA ALA A 216 -0.42 15.30 4.74
C ALA A 216 -1.36 14.24 4.15
N THR A 217 -0.84 13.39 3.28
CA THR A 217 -1.57 12.26 2.70
C THR A 217 -1.19 10.93 3.33
N SER A 218 -0.46 10.88 4.44
CA SER A 218 -0.15 9.63 5.13
C SER A 218 -1.41 8.87 5.60
N THR A 219 -1.32 7.55 5.83
CA THR A 219 -2.45 6.71 6.31
C THR A 219 -2.49 6.57 7.84
N TYR A 220 -1.93 7.53 8.58
CA TYR A 220 -1.93 7.51 10.05
C TYR A 220 -3.35 7.50 10.63
N ASP A 221 -4.21 8.38 10.13
CA ASP A 221 -5.60 8.47 10.59
C ASP A 221 -6.41 7.22 10.24
N ASP A 222 -6.10 6.60 9.08
CA ASP A 222 -6.71 5.34 8.65
C ASP A 222 -6.35 4.20 9.63
N GLU A 223 -5.09 4.13 10.04
CA GLU A 223 -4.61 3.12 11.01
C GLU A 223 -5.17 3.37 12.42
N ASP A 224 -5.25 4.63 12.87
CA ASP A 224 -5.92 4.97 14.12
C ASP A 224 -7.41 4.61 14.08
N PHE A 225 -8.08 4.80 12.94
CA PHE A 225 -9.45 4.34 12.76
C PHE A 225 -9.60 2.82 12.84
N VAL A 226 -8.66 2.05 12.28
CA VAL A 226 -8.62 0.58 12.46
C VAL A 226 -8.43 0.23 13.93
N GLY A 227 -7.55 0.94 14.65
CA GLY A 227 -7.37 0.82 16.09
C GLY A 227 -8.64 1.10 16.89
N LYS A 228 -9.37 2.19 16.56
CA LYS A 228 -10.66 2.54 17.17
C LYS A 228 -11.75 1.52 16.85
N THR A 229 -11.82 1.03 15.62
CA THR A 229 -12.76 -0.01 15.20
C THR A 229 -12.50 -1.31 15.95
N LYS A 230 -11.23 -1.68 16.13
CA LYS A 230 -10.82 -2.81 16.96
C LYS A 230 -11.24 -2.61 18.42
N LYS A 231 -10.98 -1.45 19.01
CA LYS A 231 -11.43 -1.12 20.38
C LYS A 231 -12.95 -1.20 20.50
N MET A 232 -13.71 -0.70 19.53
CA MET A 232 -15.16 -0.80 19.50
C MET A 232 -15.63 -2.26 19.43
N ALA A 233 -15.04 -3.06 18.55
CA ALA A 233 -15.32 -4.50 18.49
C ALA A 233 -15.00 -5.21 19.81
N GLN A 234 -13.92 -4.83 20.49
CA GLN A 234 -13.56 -5.33 21.82
C GLN A 234 -14.60 -4.92 22.87
N MET A 235 -15.13 -3.69 22.83
CA MET A 235 -16.18 -3.27 23.75
C MET A 235 -17.52 -3.98 23.50
N CYS A 236 -17.86 -4.23 22.22
CA CYS A 236 -19.10 -4.91 21.85
C CYS A 236 -19.07 -6.41 22.20
N GLN A 237 -17.91 -7.07 22.10
CA GLN A 237 -17.79 -8.50 22.41
C GLN A 237 -16.39 -8.87 22.97
N PRO A 238 -16.05 -8.47 24.21
CA PRO A 238 -14.69 -8.57 24.74
C PRO A 238 -14.23 -10.02 24.96
N LEU A 239 -15.14 -10.91 25.35
CA LEU A 239 -14.80 -12.29 25.73
C LEU A 239 -14.47 -13.17 24.53
N TYR A 240 -15.08 -12.90 23.37
CA TYR A 240 -15.00 -13.78 22.21
C TYR A 240 -14.29 -13.17 21.02
N LEU A 241 -13.89 -11.89 21.02
CA LEU A 241 -13.21 -11.32 19.86
C LEU A 241 -11.91 -12.08 19.53
N GLY A 242 -11.13 -12.46 20.55
CA GLY A 242 -9.92 -13.27 20.37
C GLY A 242 -10.23 -14.63 19.74
N TYR A 243 -11.24 -15.33 20.27
CA TYR A 243 -11.70 -16.62 19.74
C TYR A 243 -12.25 -16.50 18.32
N GLN A 244 -13.08 -15.51 18.02
CA GLN A 244 -13.63 -15.26 16.68
C GLN A 244 -12.54 -14.89 15.68
N CYS A 245 -11.54 -14.11 16.09
CA CYS A 245 -10.36 -13.84 15.27
C CYS A 245 -9.58 -15.12 14.99
N LEU A 246 -9.38 -15.97 16.01
CA LEU A 246 -8.67 -17.23 15.87
C LEU A 246 -9.45 -18.25 15.01
N GLU A 247 -10.76 -18.37 15.19
CA GLU A 247 -11.65 -19.22 14.38
C GLU A 247 -11.62 -18.79 12.92
N ARG A 248 -11.70 -17.49 12.66
CA ARG A 248 -11.57 -16.93 11.29
C ARG A 248 -10.18 -17.20 10.71
N TYR A 249 -9.13 -17.06 11.51
CA TYR A 249 -7.78 -17.37 11.08
C TYR A 249 -7.61 -18.87 10.75
N ALA A 250 -8.10 -19.75 11.63
CA ALA A 250 -8.09 -21.19 11.41
C ALA A 250 -8.86 -21.57 10.15
N ALA A 251 -10.06 -21.02 9.95
CA ALA A 251 -10.84 -21.22 8.72
C ALA A 251 -10.08 -20.75 7.48
N TYR A 252 -9.43 -19.57 7.53
CA TYR A 252 -8.60 -19.06 6.44
C TYR A 252 -7.42 -19.99 6.12
N VAL A 253 -6.71 -20.49 7.14
CA VAL A 253 -5.59 -21.44 6.96
C VAL A 253 -6.07 -22.75 6.36
N CYS A 254 -7.18 -23.32 6.86
CA CYS A 254 -7.78 -24.54 6.32
C CYS A 254 -8.16 -24.36 4.83
N CYS A 255 -8.82 -23.24 4.49
CA CYS A 255 -9.16 -22.93 3.10
C CYS A 255 -7.90 -22.78 2.21
N ARG A 256 -6.83 -22.19 2.73
CA ARG A 256 -5.56 -22.05 2.00
C ARG A 256 -4.90 -23.40 1.76
N TRP A 257 -4.84 -24.27 2.78
CA TRP A 257 -4.30 -25.62 2.65
C TRP A 257 -5.13 -26.47 1.68
N LEU A 258 -6.46 -26.39 1.76
CA LEU A 258 -7.33 -27.11 0.84
C LEU A 258 -7.08 -26.72 -0.61
N ARG A 259 -6.92 -25.42 -0.91
CA ARG A 259 -6.58 -24.95 -2.27
C ARG A 259 -5.26 -25.51 -2.77
N GLN A 260 -4.24 -25.59 -1.91
CA GLN A 260 -2.94 -26.18 -2.26
C GLN A 260 -2.98 -27.69 -2.49
N LEU A 261 -4.02 -28.38 -2.04
CA LEU A 261 -4.23 -29.81 -2.29
C LEU A 261 -5.06 -30.08 -3.54
N THR A 262 -5.79 -29.08 -4.03
CA THR A 262 -6.71 -29.21 -5.17
C THR A 262 -6.21 -28.55 -6.46
N GLU A 263 -5.12 -27.78 -6.37
CA GLU A 263 -4.35 -27.21 -7.49
C GLU A 263 -3.04 -27.96 -7.65
#